data_AF-A0A6N7PRG5-F1
#
_entry.id   AF-A0A6N7PRG5-F1
#
_cell.length_a   1.000
_cell.length_b   1.000
_cell.length_c   1.000
_cell.angle_alpha   90.00
_cell.angle_beta   90.00
_cell.angle_gamma   90.00
#
_symmetry.space_group_name_H-M   'P 1'
#
loop_
_entity.id
_entity.type
_entity.pdbx_description
1 polymer ?
#
loop_
_entity_poly.entity_id
_entity_poly.type
_entity_poly.pdbx_seq_one_letter_code
_entity_poly.pdbx_strand_id
1 'polypeptide(L)'
;MTRRSRSAVLLLALVASPLASFALAGCASQEQPLEAAAPPAPRPKNAAEIARSIVNARIGVMVWAERLRGHPLEVRVRAMNPLRAMLEGTGIDATGDVVAAYVASTGATRDDLAVAIVQHKLDEQQTRQGLHAMIARSQPPGAWIEAASVPSARVTVKGQTRVVSIVEDGFLAILPESLASQAGRFEGTGGFPDPEGPEAVVATALDPSRSLAGSQAPPVPPTIRSSVARLRLAADGGVDVSATGESADPAQASVDAAALTSSIDRATSLNLGIVKVRLFAPVVFRAEGSQVKSDLHLTQAEIDRLLTLAETFMPR
;
A
#
# COMPACT_ATOMS: atom_id res chain seq x y z
N MET A 1 27.89 16.39 4.30
CA MET A 1 27.84 14.98 3.81
C MET A 1 26.65 14.31 4.48
N THR A 2 25.51 14.37 3.80
CA THR A 2 24.16 14.08 4.30
C THR A 2 23.52 13.07 3.35
N ARG A 3 22.93 11.99 3.90
CA ARG A 3 21.83 11.18 3.31
C ARG A 3 21.62 9.92 4.17
N ARG A 4 20.76 10.03 5.17
CA ARG A 4 20.12 8.89 5.84
C ARG A 4 18.70 9.28 6.26
N SER A 5 17.84 9.54 5.28
CA SER A 5 16.39 9.45 5.46
C SER A 5 15.95 8.15 4.79
N ARG A 6 15.61 7.13 5.58
CA ARG A 6 15.14 5.84 5.08
C ARG A 6 13.75 5.56 5.64
N SER A 7 12.78 5.63 4.72
CA SER A 7 11.57 4.81 4.61
C SER A 7 10.65 4.71 5.83
N ALA A 8 9.74 5.68 5.95
CA ALA A 8 8.51 5.59 6.76
C ALA A 8 7.33 4.96 5.98
N VAL A 9 7.49 4.67 4.68
CA VAL A 9 6.38 4.23 3.81
C VAL A 9 6.12 2.72 3.91
N LEU A 10 7.00 1.92 4.55
CA LEU A 10 7.03 0.48 4.30
C LEU A 10 7.12 -0.46 5.51
N LEU A 11 6.81 0.02 6.71
CA LEU A 11 6.80 -0.83 7.92
C LEU A 11 5.42 -1.46 8.24
N LEU A 12 4.43 -1.29 7.36
CA LEU A 12 3.14 -1.99 7.41
C LEU A 12 2.97 -3.08 6.33
N ALA A 13 4.01 -3.32 5.51
CA ALA A 13 3.97 -4.23 4.37
C ALA A 13 4.96 -5.41 4.48
N LEU A 14 5.19 -5.91 5.70
CA LEU A 14 5.90 -7.16 5.96
C LEU A 14 4.89 -8.22 6.37
N VAL A 15 4.94 -9.37 5.69
CA VAL A 15 4.05 -10.56 5.75
C VAL A 15 2.94 -10.51 4.69
N ALA A 16 3.13 -11.21 3.55
CA ALA A 16 2.25 -10.99 2.38
C ALA A 16 2.16 -12.02 1.21
N SER A 17 1.11 -12.87 1.03
CA SER A 17 0.48 -13.57 -0.19
C SER A 17 -0.88 -14.27 0.00
N PRO A 18 -1.81 -14.57 -0.97
CA PRO A 18 -1.78 -15.12 -2.38
C PRO A 18 -2.61 -14.43 -3.52
N LEU A 19 -2.44 -14.93 -4.76
CA LEU A 19 -3.35 -14.81 -5.92
C LEU A 19 -4.43 -15.91 -5.96
N ALA A 20 -5.62 -15.58 -6.46
CA ALA A 20 -6.63 -16.53 -6.95
C ALA A 20 -6.95 -16.21 -8.42
N SER A 21 -7.12 -17.26 -9.23
CA SER A 21 -7.39 -17.18 -10.67
C SER A 21 -8.89 -17.35 -10.95
N PHE A 22 -9.44 -16.48 -11.80
CA PHE A 22 -10.80 -16.58 -12.33
C PHE A 22 -10.86 -17.43 -13.60
N ALA A 23 -11.94 -18.20 -13.76
CA ALA A 23 -12.42 -18.72 -15.03
C ALA A 23 -13.89 -18.31 -15.22
N LEU A 24 -14.19 -17.67 -16.36
CA LEU A 24 -15.51 -17.26 -16.83
C LEU A 24 -15.99 -18.25 -17.92
N ALA A 25 -17.27 -18.62 -17.91
CA ALA A 25 -18.07 -18.83 -19.13
C ALA A 25 -19.56 -18.96 -18.79
N GLY A 26 -20.41 -18.19 -19.47
CA GLY A 26 -21.86 -18.34 -19.40
C GLY A 26 -22.60 -17.19 -20.08
N CYS A 27 -22.73 -17.24 -21.41
CA CYS A 27 -23.55 -16.32 -22.19
C CYS A 27 -25.04 -16.67 -22.08
N ALA A 28 -25.88 -15.66 -21.87
CA ALA A 28 -27.27 -15.68 -22.33
C ALA A 28 -27.68 -14.25 -22.68
N SER A 29 -28.08 -14.04 -23.93
CA SER A 29 -28.66 -12.81 -24.45
C SER A 29 -30.17 -12.82 -24.24
N GLN A 30 -30.76 -11.71 -23.82
CA GLN A 30 -32.15 -11.41 -24.18
C GLN A 30 -32.51 -9.91 -24.14
N GLU A 31 -33.01 -9.47 -25.29
CA GLU A 31 -34.01 -8.43 -25.61
C GLU A 31 -33.98 -7.05 -24.93
N GLN A 32 -33.77 -6.02 -25.77
CA GLN A 32 -33.91 -4.59 -25.48
C GLN A 32 -35.38 -4.11 -25.61
N PRO A 33 -35.88 -3.39 -24.60
CA PRO A 33 -36.96 -2.41 -24.75
C PRO A 33 -36.45 -0.96 -24.58
N LEU A 34 -36.80 -0.13 -25.58
CA LEU A 34 -36.90 1.35 -25.59
C LEU A 34 -35.97 2.18 -24.68
N GLU A 35 -34.96 2.77 -25.31
CA GLU A 35 -33.83 3.50 -24.74
C GLU A 35 -34.22 4.90 -24.25
N ALA A 36 -34.60 4.99 -22.97
CA ALA A 36 -34.20 6.14 -22.17
C ALA A 36 -32.68 6.26 -22.29
N ALA A 37 -32.14 7.45 -22.56
CA ALA A 37 -30.70 7.68 -22.74
C ALA A 37 -29.91 6.84 -21.73
N ALA A 38 -29.23 5.80 -22.23
CA ALA A 38 -28.64 4.79 -21.38
C ALA A 38 -27.73 5.51 -20.37
N PRO A 39 -27.83 5.20 -19.06
CA PRO A 39 -26.91 5.77 -18.10
C PRO A 39 -25.48 5.53 -18.62
N PRO A 40 -24.62 6.56 -18.60
CA PRO A 40 -23.29 6.45 -19.18
C PRO A 40 -22.61 5.20 -18.63
N ALA A 41 -21.99 4.42 -19.53
CA ALA A 41 -21.38 3.15 -19.16
C ALA A 41 -20.45 3.35 -17.95
N PRO A 42 -20.49 2.46 -16.94
CA PRO A 42 -19.71 2.62 -15.74
C PRO A 42 -18.22 2.70 -16.11
N ARG A 43 -17.54 3.71 -15.57
CA ARG A 43 -16.11 3.94 -15.82
C ARG A 43 -15.31 2.73 -15.32
N PRO A 44 -14.25 2.31 -16.04
CA PRO A 44 -13.49 1.12 -15.70
C PRO A 44 -12.62 1.36 -14.47
N LYS A 45 -12.97 0.77 -13.32
CA LYS A 45 -12.28 0.89 -12.01
C LYS A 45 -10.86 0.30 -12.01
N ASN A 46 -9.91 0.92 -12.71
CA ASN A 46 -8.57 0.36 -12.99
C ASN A 46 -7.40 1.24 -12.49
N ALA A 47 -7.63 2.20 -11.60
CA ALA A 47 -6.59 3.14 -11.14
C ALA A 47 -5.34 2.43 -10.58
N ALA A 48 -5.51 1.31 -9.88
CA ALA A 48 -4.40 0.52 -9.35
C ALA A 48 -3.52 -0.08 -10.46
N GLU A 49 -4.11 -0.57 -11.55
CA GLU A 49 -3.40 -1.14 -12.70
C GLU A 49 -2.60 -0.06 -13.44
N ILE A 50 -3.20 1.13 -13.61
CA ILE A 50 -2.52 2.27 -14.22
C ILE A 50 -1.30 2.69 -13.40
N ALA A 51 -1.46 2.82 -12.08
CA ALA A 51 -0.36 3.14 -11.17
C ALA A 51 0.77 2.12 -11.27
N ARG A 52 0.44 0.82 -11.33
CA ARG A 52 1.44 -0.23 -11.56
C ARG A 52 2.16 -0.08 -12.89
N SER A 53 1.42 0.21 -13.96
CA SER A 53 2.00 0.33 -15.30
C SER A 53 2.95 1.53 -15.44
N ILE A 54 2.65 2.65 -14.77
CA ILE A 54 3.45 3.88 -14.85
C ILE A 54 4.87 3.67 -14.28
N VAL A 55 4.98 2.93 -13.17
CA VAL A 55 6.27 2.72 -12.49
C VAL A 55 6.87 1.34 -12.74
N ASN A 56 6.24 0.51 -13.58
CA ASN A 56 6.55 -0.92 -13.71
C ASN A 56 6.64 -1.60 -12.33
N ALA A 57 5.57 -1.42 -11.55
CA ALA A 57 5.56 -1.74 -10.14
C ALA A 57 5.78 -3.23 -9.88
N ARG A 58 6.68 -3.49 -8.93
CA ARG A 58 6.87 -4.81 -8.34
C ARG A 58 6.17 -4.92 -6.99
N ILE A 59 5.83 -3.81 -6.34
CA ILE A 59 5.09 -3.77 -5.09
C ILE A 59 3.83 -2.94 -5.31
N GLY A 60 2.71 -3.40 -4.76
CA GLY A 60 1.44 -2.68 -4.76
C GLY A 60 0.74 -2.83 -3.43
N VAL A 61 0.35 -1.75 -2.77
CA VAL A 61 -0.38 -1.79 -1.50
C VAL A 61 -1.69 -1.04 -1.66
N MET A 62 -2.80 -1.74 -1.45
CA MET A 62 -4.14 -1.18 -1.35
C MET A 62 -4.54 -1.08 0.12
N VAL A 63 -5.06 0.07 0.52
CA VAL A 63 -5.58 0.34 1.87
C VAL A 63 -6.98 0.90 1.74
N TRP A 64 -7.97 0.27 2.35
CA TRP A 64 -9.32 0.81 2.49
C TRP A 64 -9.44 1.50 3.84
N ALA A 65 -9.10 2.79 3.87
CA ALA A 65 -9.05 3.59 5.09
C ALA A 65 -10.40 3.62 5.82
N GLU A 66 -11.51 3.60 5.08
CA GLU A 66 -12.85 3.54 5.67
C GLU A 66 -13.08 2.31 6.56
N ARG A 67 -12.43 1.19 6.28
CA ARG A 67 -12.56 -0.06 7.06
C ARG A 67 -11.80 0.01 8.37
N LEU A 68 -10.78 0.86 8.45
CA LEU A 68 -10.03 1.11 9.68
C LEU A 68 -10.83 1.96 10.68
N ARG A 69 -11.90 2.63 10.23
CA ARG A 69 -12.63 3.60 11.04
C ARG A 69 -13.23 2.96 12.29
N GLY A 70 -12.99 3.56 13.46
CA GLY A 70 -13.42 3.09 14.76
C GLY A 70 -12.57 1.97 15.35
N HIS A 71 -11.60 1.43 14.62
CA HIS A 71 -10.70 0.39 15.11
C HIS A 71 -9.53 1.02 15.90
N PRO A 72 -9.02 0.40 16.99
CA PRO A 72 -7.87 0.93 17.72
C PRO A 72 -6.62 1.19 16.85
N LEU A 73 -6.47 0.44 15.76
CA LEU A 73 -5.39 0.65 14.79
C LEU A 73 -5.50 1.92 13.96
N GLU A 74 -6.68 2.51 13.84
CA GLU A 74 -6.89 3.73 13.05
C GLU A 74 -5.90 4.82 13.46
N VAL A 75 -5.80 5.08 14.77
CA VAL A 75 -4.91 6.08 15.37
C VAL A 75 -3.45 5.82 15.00
N ARG A 76 -3.08 4.54 14.92
CA ARG A 76 -1.71 4.10 14.64
C ARG A 76 -1.35 4.17 13.17
N VAL A 77 -2.24 3.69 12.31
CA VAL A 77 -2.09 3.84 10.86
C VAL A 77 -2.00 5.32 10.49
N ARG A 78 -2.80 6.18 11.14
CA ARG A 78 -2.70 7.64 10.99
C ARG A 78 -1.34 8.17 11.44
N ALA A 79 -0.78 7.69 12.55
CA ALA A 79 0.54 8.12 13.02
C ALA A 79 1.65 7.77 12.04
N MET A 80 1.55 6.60 11.39
CA MET A 80 2.49 6.10 10.38
C MET A 80 2.21 6.57 8.96
N ASN A 81 1.11 7.30 8.73
CA ASN A 81 0.69 7.67 7.39
C ASN A 81 1.79 8.52 6.73
N PRO A 82 2.43 8.04 5.64
CA PRO A 82 3.47 8.79 4.96
C PRO A 82 2.94 10.10 4.36
N LEU A 83 1.63 10.17 4.10
CA LEU A 83 0.95 11.39 3.65
C LEU A 83 0.76 12.40 4.78
N ARG A 84 0.93 12.04 6.06
CA ARG A 84 0.69 12.94 7.19
C ARG A 84 1.46 14.25 7.06
N ALA A 85 2.76 14.18 6.74
CA ALA A 85 3.58 15.39 6.57
C ALA A 85 3.08 16.25 5.40
N MET A 86 2.56 15.62 4.35
CA MET A 86 1.99 16.31 3.18
C MET A 86 0.66 16.98 3.53
N LEU A 87 -0.23 16.28 4.25
CA LEU A 87 -1.58 16.72 4.58
C LEU A 87 -1.66 17.63 5.83
N GLU A 88 -0.63 17.67 6.67
CA GLU A 88 -0.61 18.50 7.87
C GLU A 88 -0.88 19.99 7.54
N GLY A 89 -1.82 20.64 8.24
CA GLY A 89 -2.15 22.05 7.99
C GLY A 89 -2.90 22.33 6.68
N THR A 90 -3.30 21.31 5.93
CA THR A 90 -4.14 21.47 4.72
C THR A 90 -5.63 21.50 5.02
N GLY A 91 -6.03 21.14 6.25
CA GLY A 91 -7.43 20.93 6.63
C GLY A 91 -8.00 19.57 6.22
N ILE A 92 -7.25 18.76 5.46
CA ILE A 92 -7.65 17.41 5.06
C ILE A 92 -7.39 16.44 6.21
N ASP A 93 -8.44 15.78 6.69
CA ASP A 93 -8.33 14.68 7.63
C ASP A 93 -8.08 13.37 6.86
N ALA A 94 -6.84 12.89 6.94
CA ALA A 94 -6.44 11.61 6.35
C ALA A 94 -7.32 10.42 6.74
N THR A 95 -8.05 10.49 7.86
CA THR A 95 -8.90 9.39 8.31
C THR A 95 -10.39 9.57 7.99
N GLY A 96 -10.90 10.79 8.17
CA GLY A 96 -12.27 11.14 7.81
C GLY A 96 -12.49 11.19 6.29
N ASP A 97 -11.54 11.78 5.57
CA ASP A 97 -11.73 12.19 4.18
C ASP A 97 -11.23 11.16 3.17
N VAL A 98 -10.25 10.32 3.53
CA VAL A 98 -9.73 9.27 2.64
C VAL A 98 -10.62 8.03 2.71
N VAL A 99 -11.04 7.54 1.55
CA VAL A 99 -11.83 6.31 1.40
C VAL A 99 -10.89 5.12 1.23
N ALA A 100 -10.00 5.22 0.23
CA ALA A 100 -9.03 4.20 -0.10
C ALA A 100 -7.78 4.83 -0.71
N ALA A 101 -6.66 4.14 -0.62
CA ALA A 101 -5.41 4.56 -1.22
C ALA A 101 -4.67 3.35 -1.79
N TYR A 102 -4.01 3.56 -2.92
CA TYR A 102 -3.15 2.57 -3.56
C TYR A 102 -1.76 3.14 -3.78
N VAL A 103 -0.73 2.40 -3.39
CA VAL A 103 0.67 2.78 -3.58
C VAL A 103 1.37 1.73 -4.42
N ALA A 104 2.00 2.15 -5.51
CA ALA A 104 2.76 1.32 -6.42
C ALA A 104 4.25 1.72 -6.38
N SER A 105 5.16 0.75 -6.31
CA SER A 105 6.60 0.99 -6.31
C SER A 105 7.38 -0.14 -6.97
N THR A 106 8.61 0.14 -7.39
CA THR A 106 9.56 -0.87 -7.88
C THR A 106 10.24 -1.65 -6.75
N GLY A 107 10.23 -1.13 -5.51
CA GLY A 107 10.84 -1.80 -4.36
C GLY A 107 10.58 -1.10 -3.03
N ALA A 108 10.79 -1.86 -1.94
CA ALA A 108 10.55 -1.51 -0.55
C ALA A 108 11.41 -0.34 -0.04
N THR A 109 12.49 -0.03 -0.75
CA THR A 109 13.44 1.04 -0.41
C THR A 109 13.50 2.12 -1.49
N ARG A 110 12.58 2.08 -2.46
CA ARG A 110 12.53 2.95 -3.65
C ARG A 110 11.40 3.97 -3.55
N ASP A 111 11.36 4.70 -2.45
CA ASP A 111 10.33 5.70 -2.19
C ASP A 111 10.36 6.83 -3.24
N ASP A 112 11.51 7.09 -3.86
CA ASP A 112 11.70 8.10 -4.90
C ASP A 112 10.86 7.84 -6.17
N LEU A 113 10.53 6.56 -6.45
CA LEU A 113 9.80 6.12 -7.63
C LEU A 113 8.40 5.59 -7.33
N ALA A 114 7.87 5.86 -6.13
CA ALA A 114 6.52 5.43 -5.76
C ALA A 114 5.45 6.36 -6.36
N VAL A 115 4.40 5.78 -6.92
CA VAL A 115 3.16 6.47 -7.34
C VAL A 115 2.06 6.08 -6.36
N ALA A 116 1.32 7.06 -5.86
CA ALA A 116 0.17 6.83 -5.00
C ALA A 116 -1.09 7.43 -5.60
N ILE A 117 -2.22 6.73 -5.48
CA ILE A 117 -3.55 7.21 -5.83
C ILE A 117 -4.39 7.21 -4.57
N VAL A 118 -5.15 8.27 -4.34
CA VAL A 118 -5.96 8.47 -3.14
C VAL A 118 -7.37 8.80 -3.57
N GLN A 119 -8.32 7.97 -3.14
CA GLN A 119 -9.74 8.25 -3.23
C GLN A 119 -10.18 8.98 -1.96
N HIS A 120 -10.89 10.09 -2.11
CA HIS A 120 -11.34 10.94 -1.01
C HIS A 120 -12.78 11.43 -1.18
N LYS A 121 -13.33 12.00 -0.10
CA LYS A 121 -14.68 12.57 -0.03
C LYS A 121 -14.73 14.09 -0.15
N LEU A 122 -13.56 14.73 -0.25
CA LEU A 122 -13.44 16.18 -0.36
C LEU A 122 -14.10 16.68 -1.65
N ASP A 123 -14.78 17.82 -1.57
CA ASP A 123 -15.25 18.54 -2.76
C ASP A 123 -14.09 19.24 -3.50
N GLU A 124 -14.36 19.77 -4.69
CA GLU A 124 -13.33 20.44 -5.50
C GLU A 124 -12.69 21.63 -4.76
N GLN A 125 -13.48 22.41 -4.03
CA GLN A 125 -13.01 23.60 -3.34
C GLN A 125 -12.05 23.22 -2.21
N GLN A 126 -12.43 22.24 -1.38
CA GLN A 126 -11.61 21.70 -0.30
C GLN A 126 -10.32 21.10 -0.85
N THR A 127 -10.40 20.35 -1.94
CA THR A 127 -9.24 19.72 -2.59
C THR A 127 -8.25 20.79 -3.09
N ARG A 128 -8.74 21.81 -3.80
CA ARG A 128 -7.92 22.94 -4.27
C ARG A 128 -7.29 23.73 -3.13
N GLN A 129 -8.06 24.00 -2.06
CA GLN A 129 -7.57 24.70 -0.88
C GLN A 129 -6.46 23.90 -0.17
N GLY A 130 -6.67 22.60 0.00
CA GLY A 130 -5.67 21.70 0.57
C GLY A 130 -4.38 21.71 -0.25
N LEU A 131 -4.49 21.65 -1.57
CA LEU A 131 -3.33 21.70 -2.47
C LEU A 131 -2.62 23.06 -2.42
N HIS A 132 -3.35 24.16 -2.32
CA HIS A 132 -2.77 25.49 -2.13
C HIS A 132 -2.01 25.60 -0.80
N ALA A 133 -2.53 25.01 0.27
CA ALA A 133 -1.83 24.96 1.56
C ALA A 133 -0.55 24.11 1.47
N MET A 134 -0.56 23.01 0.72
CA MET A 134 0.63 22.20 0.45
C MET A 134 1.70 22.97 -0.33
N ILE A 135 1.30 23.71 -1.37
CA ILE A 135 2.19 24.59 -2.14
C ILE A 135 2.86 25.63 -1.23
N ALA A 136 2.07 26.30 -0.39
CA ALA A 136 2.56 27.36 0.49
C ALA A 136 3.58 26.86 1.54
N ARG A 137 3.41 25.60 2.00
CA ARG A 137 4.31 24.96 2.98
C ARG A 137 5.54 24.31 2.37
N SER A 138 5.54 24.10 1.06
CA SER A 138 6.60 23.40 0.33
C SER A 138 7.95 24.11 0.46
N GLN A 139 9.03 23.33 0.64
CA GLN A 139 10.41 23.84 0.67
C GLN A 139 11.32 22.98 -0.23
N PRO A 140 11.78 23.48 -1.41
CA PRO A 140 11.60 24.85 -1.94
C PRO A 140 10.13 25.17 -2.28
N PRO A 141 9.78 26.46 -2.51
CA PRO A 141 8.42 26.86 -2.83
C PRO A 141 7.79 26.00 -3.93
N GLY A 142 6.59 25.50 -3.63
CA GLY A 142 5.79 24.74 -4.57
C GLY A 142 5.23 25.64 -5.65
N ALA A 143 4.70 25.04 -6.72
CA ALA A 143 4.02 25.79 -7.76
C ALA A 143 3.00 24.91 -8.49
N TRP A 144 1.96 25.53 -9.02
CA TRP A 144 1.11 24.90 -10.01
C TRP A 144 1.91 24.60 -11.29
N ILE A 145 1.55 23.52 -11.96
CA ILE A 145 2.15 23.10 -13.23
C ILE A 145 1.15 23.44 -14.33
N GLU A 146 1.35 24.58 -14.99
CA GLU A 146 0.42 25.10 -16.02
C GLU A 146 0.34 24.20 -17.26
N ALA A 147 1.43 23.51 -17.61
CA ALA A 147 1.50 22.64 -18.78
C ALA A 147 1.05 21.19 -18.51
N ALA A 148 0.48 20.91 -17.33
CA ALA A 148 -0.03 19.58 -17.02
C ALA A 148 -1.39 19.32 -17.69
N SER A 149 -1.64 18.07 -18.08
CA SER A 149 -2.92 17.67 -18.66
C SER A 149 -4.09 17.81 -17.68
N VAL A 150 -3.80 17.73 -16.39
CA VAL A 150 -4.73 17.85 -15.27
C VAL A 150 -4.22 18.85 -14.25
N PRO A 151 -5.09 19.53 -13.47
CA PRO A 151 -4.67 20.45 -12.42
C PRO A 151 -3.66 19.80 -11.47
N SER A 152 -2.42 20.27 -11.51
CA SER A 152 -1.29 19.62 -10.82
C SER A 152 -0.43 20.64 -10.13
N ALA A 153 0.12 20.29 -8.98
CA ALA A 153 1.07 21.11 -8.25
C ALA A 153 2.31 20.32 -7.84
N ARG A 154 3.48 20.95 -8.00
CA ARG A 154 4.75 20.48 -7.47
C ARG A 154 4.86 20.92 -6.02
N VAL A 155 5.09 19.95 -5.13
CA VAL A 155 5.25 20.15 -3.69
C VAL A 155 6.47 19.40 -3.19
N THR A 156 7.24 20.01 -2.31
CA THR A 156 8.41 19.42 -1.66
C THR A 156 8.20 19.41 -0.16
N VAL A 157 8.06 18.20 0.39
CA VAL A 157 7.83 17.98 1.82
C VAL A 157 8.94 17.10 2.36
N LYS A 158 9.60 17.54 3.44
CA LYS A 158 10.77 16.84 4.03
C LYS A 158 11.85 16.46 3.00
N GLY A 159 12.10 17.36 2.04
CA GLY A 159 13.09 17.15 0.97
C GLY A 159 12.67 16.18 -0.13
N GLN A 160 11.43 15.69 -0.14
CA GLN A 160 10.89 14.88 -1.23
C GLN A 160 9.97 15.72 -2.11
N THR A 161 10.37 15.93 -3.36
CA THR A 161 9.55 16.60 -4.37
C THR A 161 8.58 15.60 -5.02
N ARG A 162 7.29 15.94 -5.00
CA ARG A 162 6.19 15.19 -5.61
C ARG A 162 5.32 16.12 -6.42
N VAL A 163 4.62 15.55 -7.38
CA VAL A 163 3.53 16.21 -8.08
C VAL A 163 2.23 15.61 -7.60
N VAL A 164 1.35 16.46 -7.09
CA VAL A 164 0.00 16.11 -6.66
C VAL A 164 -0.97 16.64 -7.70
N SER A 165 -1.76 15.76 -8.29
CA SER A 165 -2.64 16.01 -9.41
C SER A 165 -4.07 15.68 -9.04
N ILE A 166 -5.00 16.58 -9.33
CA ILE A 166 -6.44 16.36 -9.23
C ILE A 166 -6.87 15.71 -10.54
N VAL A 167 -7.06 14.40 -10.54
CA VAL A 167 -7.28 13.60 -11.77
C VAL A 167 -8.76 13.36 -12.05
N GLU A 168 -9.58 13.34 -11.01
CA GLU A 168 -11.04 13.22 -11.09
C GLU A 168 -11.62 13.80 -9.79
N ASP A 169 -12.92 14.07 -9.77
CA ASP A 169 -13.60 14.42 -8.51
C ASP A 169 -13.48 13.25 -7.52
N GLY A 170 -13.07 13.54 -6.29
CA GLY A 170 -12.76 12.53 -5.29
C GLY A 170 -11.45 11.75 -5.51
N PHE A 171 -10.58 12.13 -6.47
CA PHE A 171 -9.31 11.42 -6.71
C PHE A 171 -8.10 12.33 -6.86
N LEU A 172 -7.05 11.99 -6.11
CA LEU A 172 -5.72 12.57 -6.21
C LEU A 172 -4.71 11.53 -6.68
N ALA A 173 -3.85 11.93 -7.62
CA ALA A 173 -2.65 11.19 -7.97
C ALA A 173 -1.41 11.89 -7.45
N ILE A 174 -0.51 11.13 -6.83
CA ILE A 174 0.75 11.60 -6.28
C ILE A 174 1.87 10.88 -7.02
N LEU A 175 2.63 11.63 -7.81
CA LEU A 175 3.67 11.10 -8.67
C LEU A 175 5.04 11.70 -8.32
N PRO A 176 6.14 10.99 -8.63
CA PRO A 176 7.45 11.61 -8.76
C PRO A 176 7.42 12.68 -9.86
N GLU A 177 8.24 13.72 -9.71
CA GLU A 177 8.33 14.81 -10.69
C GLU A 177 8.66 14.31 -12.11
N SER A 178 9.53 13.30 -12.23
CA SER A 178 9.88 12.67 -13.51
C SER A 178 8.72 11.97 -14.21
N LEU A 179 7.63 11.68 -13.49
CA LEU A 179 6.44 10.98 -13.99
C LEU A 179 5.21 11.89 -14.04
N ALA A 180 5.35 13.19 -13.76
CA ALA A 180 4.24 14.14 -13.71
C ALA A 180 3.39 14.17 -14.99
N SER A 181 4.01 14.00 -16.15
CA SER A 181 3.31 13.97 -17.45
C SER A 181 2.39 12.75 -17.62
N GLN A 182 2.51 11.74 -16.76
CA GLN A 182 1.65 10.56 -16.77
C GLN A 182 0.36 10.76 -15.98
N ALA A 183 0.17 11.88 -15.28
CA ALA A 183 -1.00 12.11 -14.42
C ALA A 183 -2.34 12.02 -15.17
N GLY A 184 -2.41 12.52 -16.41
CA GLY A 184 -3.62 12.42 -17.25
C GLY A 184 -4.08 11.00 -17.55
N ARG A 185 -3.22 9.99 -17.37
CA ARG A 185 -3.62 8.57 -17.55
C ARG A 185 -4.64 8.11 -16.51
N PHE A 186 -4.80 8.83 -15.41
CA PHE A 186 -5.78 8.51 -14.37
C PHE A 186 -7.16 9.15 -14.63
N GLU A 187 -7.30 10.02 -15.63
CA GLU A 187 -8.58 10.60 -15.99
C GLU A 187 -9.54 9.51 -16.47
N GLY A 188 -10.74 9.46 -15.88
CA GLY A 188 -11.80 8.53 -16.28
C GLY A 188 -11.62 7.10 -15.78
N THR A 189 -10.72 6.86 -14.82
CA THR A 189 -10.50 5.53 -14.23
C THR A 189 -11.62 5.07 -13.31
N GLY A 190 -12.59 5.92 -12.97
CA GLY A 190 -13.72 5.52 -12.11
C GLY A 190 -13.31 5.02 -10.71
N GLY A 191 -12.02 5.14 -10.37
CA GLY A 191 -11.45 4.79 -9.08
C GLY A 191 -10.90 3.38 -8.91
N PHE A 192 -11.00 2.91 -7.66
CA PHE A 192 -10.57 1.58 -7.24
C PHE A 192 -11.71 0.57 -7.36
N PRO A 193 -11.38 -0.71 -7.62
CA PRO A 193 -12.38 -1.77 -7.53
C PRO A 193 -12.94 -1.83 -6.11
N ASP A 194 -14.21 -2.24 -6.01
CA ASP A 194 -14.83 -2.48 -4.72
C ASP A 194 -14.09 -3.64 -4.03
N PRO A 195 -13.87 -3.56 -2.70
CA PRO A 195 -13.18 -4.62 -1.99
C PRO A 195 -13.97 -5.93 -2.03
N GLU A 196 -13.32 -7.02 -2.46
CA GLU A 196 -13.96 -8.33 -2.63
C GLU A 196 -14.22 -9.09 -1.32
N GLY A 197 -13.41 -8.86 -0.29
CA GLY A 197 -13.52 -9.52 1.02
C GLY A 197 -13.51 -8.52 2.17
N PRO A 198 -13.30 -8.95 3.43
CA PRO A 198 -13.26 -8.07 4.62
C PRO A 198 -11.90 -7.41 4.89
N GLU A 199 -10.94 -7.50 3.96
CA GLU A 199 -9.58 -7.00 4.12
C GLU A 199 -9.53 -5.47 4.22
N ALA A 200 -8.84 -4.94 5.22
CA ALA A 200 -8.54 -3.51 5.30
C ALA A 200 -7.30 -3.14 4.47
N VAL A 201 -6.38 -4.09 4.27
CA VAL A 201 -5.15 -3.88 3.49
C VAL A 201 -4.83 -5.11 2.65
N VAL A 202 -4.44 -4.89 1.39
CA VAL A 202 -3.88 -5.92 0.50
C VAL A 202 -2.54 -5.47 -0.05
N ALA A 203 -1.47 -6.26 0.11
CA ALA A 203 -0.12 -5.88 -0.28
C ALA A 203 0.55 -6.91 -1.21
N THR A 204 0.70 -6.60 -2.48
CA THR A 204 1.32 -7.47 -3.50
C THR A 204 2.81 -7.20 -3.68
N ALA A 205 3.59 -8.25 -3.97
CA ALA A 205 4.97 -8.15 -4.39
C ALA A 205 5.28 -9.16 -5.51
N LEU A 206 6.04 -8.74 -6.51
CA LEU A 206 6.63 -9.56 -7.56
C LEU A 206 8.13 -9.64 -7.30
N ASP A 207 8.72 -10.83 -7.48
CA ASP A 207 10.12 -11.09 -7.16
C ASP A 207 10.50 -10.52 -5.76
N PRO A 208 9.81 -10.96 -4.69
CA PRO A 208 9.95 -10.40 -3.35
C PRO A 208 11.39 -10.47 -2.82
N SER A 209 12.19 -11.43 -3.27
CA SER A 209 13.62 -11.51 -2.94
C SER A 209 14.40 -10.24 -3.30
N ARG A 210 13.96 -9.52 -4.34
CA ARG A 210 14.56 -8.25 -4.78
C ARG A 210 13.69 -7.06 -4.43
N SER A 211 12.37 -7.15 -4.64
CA SER A 211 11.50 -6.00 -4.42
C SER A 211 11.35 -5.67 -2.94
N LEU A 212 11.30 -6.66 -2.04
CA LEU A 212 11.24 -6.44 -0.59
C LEU A 212 12.62 -6.37 0.09
N ALA A 213 13.71 -6.41 -0.67
CA ALA A 213 15.05 -6.37 -0.12
C ALA A 213 15.33 -5.02 0.57
N GLY A 214 15.88 -5.09 1.78
CA GLY A 214 16.28 -3.94 2.57
C GLY A 214 17.29 -4.34 3.64
N SER A 215 18.07 -3.38 4.16
CA SER A 215 19.15 -3.67 5.10
C SER A 215 18.70 -4.27 6.43
N GLN A 216 17.41 -4.15 6.76
CA GLN A 216 16.79 -4.67 7.99
C GLN A 216 15.61 -5.61 7.69
N ALA A 217 15.36 -5.90 6.41
CA ALA A 217 14.27 -6.78 6.02
C ALA A 217 14.72 -8.24 6.12
N PRO A 218 13.92 -9.15 6.70
CA PRO A 218 14.18 -10.58 6.64
C PRO A 218 14.33 -11.04 5.18
N PRO A 219 15.35 -11.86 4.85
CA PRO A 219 15.55 -12.30 3.48
C PRO A 219 14.43 -13.24 3.02
N VAL A 220 13.94 -13.00 1.81
CA VAL A 220 12.95 -13.85 1.13
C VAL A 220 13.67 -14.75 0.11
N PRO A 221 13.39 -16.06 0.06
CA PRO A 221 13.97 -16.95 -0.94
C PRO A 221 13.74 -16.48 -2.39
N PRO A 222 14.75 -16.54 -3.28
CA PRO A 222 14.63 -16.11 -4.68
C PRO A 222 13.74 -17.00 -5.55
N THR A 223 13.40 -18.17 -5.05
CA THR A 223 12.45 -19.14 -5.62
C THR A 223 11.00 -18.71 -5.47
N ILE A 224 10.70 -17.78 -4.56
CA ILE A 224 9.37 -17.20 -4.42
C ILE A 224 9.19 -16.12 -5.49
N ARG A 225 8.29 -16.36 -6.44
CA ARG A 225 8.06 -15.52 -7.62
C ARG A 225 7.10 -14.37 -7.35
N SER A 226 6.09 -14.59 -6.52
CA SER A 226 5.02 -13.63 -6.25
C SER A 226 4.53 -13.71 -4.80
N SER A 227 3.96 -12.60 -4.33
CA SER A 227 3.48 -12.42 -2.96
C SER A 227 2.31 -11.37 -2.86
N VAL A 228 1.44 -11.35 -1.82
CA VAL A 228 0.06 -10.70 -1.65
C VAL A 228 -0.52 -10.71 -0.17
N ALA A 229 -0.16 -9.83 0.76
CA ALA A 229 -0.75 -9.85 2.11
C ALA A 229 -2.23 -9.59 2.07
N ARG A 230 -2.94 -10.16 3.03
CA ARG A 230 -4.24 -9.68 3.42
C ARG A 230 -4.28 -9.45 4.92
N LEU A 231 -4.62 -8.22 5.30
CA LEU A 231 -4.85 -7.84 6.68
C LEU A 231 -6.34 -7.62 6.90
N ARG A 232 -6.89 -8.30 7.90
CA ARG A 232 -8.27 -8.15 8.39
C ARG A 232 -8.23 -7.63 9.82
N LEU A 233 -9.20 -6.79 10.15
CA LEU A 233 -9.34 -6.27 11.51
C LEU A 233 -10.09 -7.29 12.36
N ALA A 234 -9.58 -7.59 13.53
CA ALA A 234 -10.21 -8.51 14.46
C ALA A 234 -11.09 -7.74 15.47
N ALA A 235 -12.15 -8.39 15.95
CA ALA A 235 -13.12 -7.74 16.86
C ALA A 235 -12.52 -7.39 18.24
N ASP A 236 -11.41 -8.02 18.62
CA ASP A 236 -10.68 -7.79 19.86
C ASP A 236 -9.69 -6.59 19.77
N GLY A 237 -9.70 -5.85 18.66
CA GLY A 237 -8.77 -4.75 18.41
C GLY A 237 -7.43 -5.20 17.82
N GLY A 238 -7.25 -6.52 17.59
CA GLY A 238 -6.10 -7.10 16.90
C GLY A 238 -6.22 -7.10 15.37
N VAL A 239 -5.36 -7.86 14.71
CA VAL A 239 -5.43 -8.12 13.25
C VAL A 239 -5.12 -9.55 12.90
N ASP A 240 -5.83 -10.04 11.89
CA ASP A 240 -5.51 -11.29 11.22
C ASP A 240 -4.76 -10.99 9.93
N VAL A 241 -3.54 -11.51 9.83
CA VAL A 241 -2.68 -11.40 8.65
C VAL A 241 -2.56 -12.75 7.99
N SER A 242 -2.85 -12.82 6.69
CA SER A 242 -2.59 -14.01 5.86
C SER A 242 -1.56 -13.71 4.77
N ALA A 243 -0.65 -14.66 4.57
CA ALA A 243 0.45 -14.63 3.61
C ALA A 243 0.57 -15.95 2.79
N THR A 244 1.11 -15.97 1.56
CA THR A 244 1.07 -17.14 0.62
C THR A 244 2.06 -17.10 -0.57
N GLY A 245 3.37 -17.16 -0.35
CA GLY A 245 4.32 -17.01 -1.48
C GLY A 245 4.11 -18.07 -2.56
N GLU A 246 4.21 -17.72 -3.84
CA GLU A 246 4.26 -18.72 -4.92
C GLU A 246 5.71 -19.15 -5.14
N SER A 247 6.03 -20.38 -4.77
CA SER A 247 7.34 -20.99 -4.99
C SER A 247 7.51 -21.47 -6.44
N ALA A 248 8.72 -21.88 -6.80
CA ALA A 248 9.05 -22.37 -8.14
C ALA A 248 8.29 -23.67 -8.47
N ASP A 249 8.17 -24.57 -7.49
CA ASP A 249 7.50 -25.86 -7.59
C ASP A 249 7.12 -26.40 -6.20
N PRO A 250 6.33 -27.49 -6.11
CA PRO A 250 5.89 -28.04 -4.82
C PRO A 250 7.00 -28.57 -3.91
N ALA A 251 8.10 -29.09 -4.46
CA ALA A 251 9.21 -29.58 -3.65
C ALA A 251 9.96 -28.41 -3.00
N GLN A 252 10.14 -27.34 -3.77
CA GLN A 252 10.78 -26.11 -3.31
C GLN A 252 9.94 -25.36 -2.26
N ALA A 253 8.60 -25.45 -2.33
CA ALA A 253 7.72 -24.78 -1.37
C ALA A 253 7.99 -25.17 0.08
N SER A 254 8.33 -26.44 0.37
CA SER A 254 8.68 -26.87 1.73
C SER A 254 10.00 -26.27 2.22
N VAL A 255 10.99 -26.14 1.34
CA VAL A 255 12.29 -25.53 1.65
C VAL A 255 12.11 -24.02 1.90
N ASP A 256 11.31 -23.38 1.06
CA ASP A 256 11.00 -21.95 1.16
C ASP A 256 10.23 -21.63 2.45
N ALA A 257 9.25 -22.46 2.82
CA ALA A 257 8.50 -22.33 4.07
C ALA A 257 9.42 -22.40 5.30
N ALA A 258 10.33 -23.37 5.33
CA ALA A 258 11.32 -23.49 6.41
C ALA A 258 12.27 -22.29 6.46
N ALA A 259 12.75 -21.84 5.30
CA ALA A 259 13.63 -20.68 5.18
C ALA A 259 12.95 -19.39 5.66
N LEU A 260 11.70 -19.14 5.24
CA LEU A 260 10.91 -17.99 5.68
C LEU A 260 10.63 -18.03 7.18
N THR A 261 10.22 -19.17 7.71
CA THR A 261 9.99 -19.36 9.16
C THR A 261 11.26 -19.03 9.94
N SER A 262 12.42 -19.54 9.51
CA SER A 262 13.71 -19.25 10.15
C SER A 262 14.11 -17.77 10.05
N SER A 263 13.89 -17.15 8.88
CA SER A 263 14.22 -15.73 8.67
C SER A 263 13.37 -14.80 9.53
N ILE A 264 12.06 -15.07 9.64
CA ILE A 264 11.18 -14.28 10.51
C ILE A 264 11.52 -14.52 11.97
N ASP A 265 11.66 -15.77 12.44
CA ASP A 265 12.00 -16.06 13.84
C ASP A 265 13.34 -15.42 14.26
N ARG A 266 14.33 -15.32 13.36
CA ARG A 266 15.56 -14.54 13.61
C ARG A 266 15.31 -13.04 13.72
N ALA A 267 14.47 -12.48 12.85
CA ALA A 267 14.18 -11.05 12.84
C ALA A 267 13.29 -10.61 14.01
N THR A 268 12.54 -11.52 14.60
CA THR A 268 11.54 -11.25 15.65
C THR A 268 11.97 -11.72 17.03
N SER A 269 13.23 -12.15 17.16
CA SER A 269 13.81 -12.62 18.41
C SER A 269 15.04 -11.80 18.81
N LEU A 270 15.15 -11.50 20.10
CA LEU A 270 16.33 -10.90 20.71
C LEU A 270 17.06 -11.96 21.54
N ASN A 271 18.34 -12.18 21.24
CA ASN A 271 19.20 -13.05 22.04
C ASN A 271 19.83 -12.24 23.18
N LEU A 272 19.35 -12.45 24.40
CA LEU A 272 19.90 -11.86 25.63
C LEU A 272 20.74 -12.91 26.35
N GLY A 273 21.99 -13.10 25.91
CA GLY A 273 22.88 -14.13 26.42
C GLY A 273 22.37 -15.54 26.10
N ILE A 274 21.97 -16.29 27.14
CA ILE A 274 21.39 -17.65 27.02
C ILE A 274 19.86 -17.64 26.82
N VAL A 275 19.20 -16.49 26.99
CA VAL A 275 17.73 -16.37 26.89
C VAL A 275 17.35 -15.75 25.56
N LYS A 276 16.53 -16.46 24.78
CA LYS A 276 15.92 -15.93 23.56
C LYS A 276 14.56 -15.33 23.89
N VAL A 277 14.45 -14.01 23.82
CA VAL A 277 13.18 -13.30 24.01
C VAL A 277 12.53 -13.10 22.65
N ARG A 278 11.32 -13.64 22.48
CA ARG A 278 10.50 -13.42 21.29
C ARG A 278 9.65 -12.17 21.48
N LEU A 279 9.56 -11.36 20.44
CA LEU A 279 8.76 -10.14 20.46
C LEU A 279 7.26 -10.43 20.33
N PHE A 280 6.90 -11.52 19.65
CA PHE A 280 5.53 -11.99 19.43
C PHE A 280 5.49 -13.49 19.13
N ALA A 281 4.27 -14.04 18.98
CA ALA A 281 4.06 -15.43 18.63
C ALA A 281 4.85 -15.86 17.36
N PRO A 282 5.36 -17.11 17.30
CA PRO A 282 6.10 -17.59 16.13
C PRO A 282 5.25 -17.54 14.86
N VAL A 283 5.78 -16.94 13.81
CA VAL A 283 5.17 -16.97 12.47
C VAL A 283 5.63 -18.25 11.77
N VAL A 284 4.68 -19.13 11.47
CA VAL A 284 4.97 -20.43 10.86
C VAL A 284 4.46 -20.42 9.42
N PHE A 285 5.38 -20.62 8.48
CA PHE A 285 5.03 -20.84 7.09
C PHE A 285 4.89 -22.33 6.81
N ARG A 286 3.91 -22.70 5.99
CA ARG A 286 3.60 -24.08 5.59
C ARG A 286 3.53 -24.17 4.07
N ALA A 287 4.01 -25.28 3.52
CA ALA A 287 3.87 -25.55 2.10
C ALA A 287 2.50 -26.18 1.80
N GLU A 288 1.86 -25.74 0.73
CA GLU A 288 0.62 -26.30 0.18
C GLU A 288 0.70 -26.27 -1.35
N GLY A 289 0.96 -27.42 -1.98
CA GLY A 289 1.30 -27.45 -3.41
C GLY A 289 2.54 -26.61 -3.68
N SER A 290 2.50 -25.75 -4.70
CA SER A 290 3.56 -24.78 -5.01
C SER A 290 3.49 -23.49 -4.19
N GLN A 291 2.64 -23.42 -3.16
CA GLN A 291 2.43 -22.22 -2.36
C GLN A 291 3.02 -22.35 -0.95
N VAL A 292 3.38 -21.21 -0.36
CA VAL A 292 3.93 -21.09 1.00
C VAL A 292 3.06 -20.17 1.84
N LYS A 293 2.16 -20.76 2.64
CA LYS A 293 1.12 -20.05 3.40
C LYS A 293 1.51 -19.75 4.84
N SER A 294 0.98 -18.67 5.40
CA SER A 294 1.04 -18.34 6.82
C SER A 294 -0.21 -17.57 7.22
N ASP A 295 -0.77 -17.90 8.38
CA ASP A 295 -1.84 -17.15 9.03
C ASP A 295 -1.36 -16.75 10.42
N LEU A 296 -1.57 -15.50 10.78
CA LEU A 296 -1.10 -14.92 12.03
C LEU A 296 -2.18 -14.00 12.60
N HIS A 297 -2.58 -14.28 13.84
CA HIS A 297 -3.35 -13.34 14.62
C HIS A 297 -2.39 -12.53 15.49
N LEU A 298 -2.46 -11.20 15.39
CA LEU A 298 -1.71 -10.27 16.22
C LEU A 298 -2.69 -9.57 17.16
N THR A 299 -2.50 -9.76 18.45
CA THR A 299 -3.29 -9.04 19.46
C THR A 299 -2.95 -7.54 19.45
N GLN A 300 -3.85 -6.70 19.97
CA GLN A 300 -3.58 -5.26 20.10
C GLN A 300 -2.25 -4.97 20.81
N ALA A 301 -1.94 -5.72 21.88
CA ALA A 301 -0.70 -5.55 22.64
C ALA A 301 0.56 -5.91 21.83
N GLU A 302 0.50 -6.94 20.98
CA GLU A 302 1.60 -7.31 20.09
C GLU A 302 1.81 -6.24 19.00
N ILE A 303 0.72 -5.69 18.47
CA ILE A 303 0.80 -4.59 17.51
C ILE A 303 1.42 -3.35 18.17
N ASP A 304 1.01 -2.99 19.37
CA ASP A 304 1.60 -1.87 20.11
C ASP A 304 3.11 -2.05 20.33
N ARG A 305 3.56 -3.28 20.64
CA ARG A 305 4.99 -3.59 20.76
C ARG A 305 5.72 -3.45 19.43
N LEU A 306 5.16 -4.00 18.35
CA LEU A 306 5.72 -3.91 17.00
C LEU A 306 5.91 -2.45 16.57
N LEU A 307 4.91 -1.61 16.79
CA LEU A 307 4.94 -0.20 16.42
C LEU A 307 5.95 0.59 17.25
N THR A 308 6.03 0.32 18.56
CA THR A 308 7.02 0.98 19.43
C THR A 308 8.45 0.66 18.99
N LEU A 309 8.71 -0.59 18.59
CA LEU A 309 10.00 -0.99 18.02
C LEU A 309 10.24 -0.31 16.67
N ALA A 310 9.25 -0.30 15.79
CA ALA A 310 9.33 0.36 14.50
C ALA A 310 9.71 1.85 14.65
N GLU A 311 9.09 2.57 15.58
CA GLU A 311 9.42 3.97 15.91
C GLU A 311 10.84 4.12 16.47
N THR A 312 11.33 3.15 17.23
CA THR A 312 12.69 3.17 17.81
C THR A 312 13.77 2.99 16.75
N PHE A 313 13.51 2.15 15.74
CA PHE A 313 14.46 1.82 14.68
C PHE A 313 14.30 2.67 13.41
N MET A 314 13.20 3.43 13.27
CA MET A 314 13.02 4.40 12.19
C MET A 314 13.56 5.79 12.60
N PRO A 315 14.58 6.34 11.91
CA PRO A 315 14.99 7.72 12.13
C PRO A 315 13.87 8.69 11.68
N ARG A 316 13.65 9.76 12.47
CA ARG A 316 12.68 10.83 12.18
C ARG A 316 12.99 11.63 10.91
#